data_AF-A0A7S0ULW7-F1
#
_entry.id   AF-A0A7S0ULW7-F1
#
_cell.length_a   1.000
_cell.length_b   1.000
_cell.length_c   1.000
_cell.angle_alpha   90.00
_cell.angle_beta   90.00
_cell.angle_gamma   90.00
#
_symmetry.space_group_name_H-M   'P 1'
#
loop_
_entity.id
_entity.type
_entity.pdbx_description
1 polymer ?
#
loop_
_entity_poly.entity_id
_entity_poly.type
_entity_poly.pdbx_seq_one_letter_code
_entity_poly.pdbx_strand_id
1 'polypeptide(L)'
;MTNPALVILSPEEEAREREEAAEEALILGITSSTDDRPLSHLDPVQHSSNPNSLDPASLNPDSIDVARAASSYIEYGSSFRLPWLLHRRLFNYQRVGVRWLCEIYERRVGGVLGDEMGLGKTVQMASFLSCLIQSGQYKAPGLLVCPATLLRQWLSELRTWASEVRVFVLHASFDKNASDLGEG
;
A
#
# COMPACT_ATOMS: atom_id res chain seq x y z
N MET A 1 24.00 -18.72 -13.73
CA MET A 1 22.55 -19.03 -13.74
C MET A 1 21.93 -18.35 -12.52
N THR A 2 21.17 -17.28 -12.69
CA THR A 2 20.49 -16.58 -11.59
C THR A 2 19.11 -17.19 -11.41
N ASN A 3 18.86 -17.85 -10.28
CA ASN A 3 17.54 -18.36 -9.95
C ASN A 3 16.55 -17.18 -9.87
N PRO A 4 15.37 -17.27 -10.49
CA PRO A 4 14.30 -16.36 -10.19
C PRO A 4 13.94 -16.53 -8.72
N ALA A 5 13.89 -15.41 -8.01
CA ALA A 5 13.38 -15.40 -6.67
C ALA A 5 11.91 -15.01 -6.70
N LEU A 6 11.16 -15.68 -5.82
CA LEU A 6 9.73 -15.55 -5.75
C LEU A 6 9.37 -14.87 -4.44
N VAL A 7 8.60 -13.80 -4.55
CA VAL A 7 8.14 -13.01 -3.42
C VAL A 7 6.63 -13.14 -3.35
N ILE A 8 6.12 -13.76 -2.29
CA ILE A 8 4.69 -13.88 -2.03
C ILE A 8 4.28 -12.72 -1.14
N LEU A 9 3.23 -12.02 -1.55
CA LEU A 9 2.64 -10.92 -0.83
C LEU A 9 1.35 -11.42 -0.17
N SER A 10 1.29 -11.48 1.16
CA SER A 10 0.16 -12.12 1.85
C SER A 10 -0.84 -11.12 2.44
N PRO A 11 -2.12 -11.15 2.05
CA PRO A 11 -3.21 -10.55 2.79
C PRO A 11 -3.66 -11.54 3.88
N GLU A 12 -2.91 -11.71 4.96
CA GLU A 12 -3.40 -12.50 6.10
C GLU A 12 -4.34 -11.67 6.97
N GLU A 13 -5.49 -12.30 7.25
CA GLU A 13 -6.26 -12.42 8.49
C GLU A 13 -6.51 -11.23 9.42
N GLU A 14 -5.65 -10.21 9.52
CA GLU A 14 -5.84 -9.07 10.44
C GLU A 14 -7.07 -8.23 10.08
N ALA A 15 -7.51 -8.23 8.81
CA ALA A 15 -8.79 -7.62 8.43
C ALA A 15 -9.98 -8.40 9.02
N ARG A 16 -9.88 -9.72 9.09
CA ARG A 16 -10.89 -10.63 9.63
C ARG A 16 -10.95 -10.53 11.16
N GLU A 17 -9.80 -10.44 11.83
CA GLU A 17 -9.71 -10.20 13.27
C GLU A 17 -10.16 -8.78 13.66
N ARG A 18 -9.90 -7.76 12.82
CA ARG A 18 -10.41 -6.40 13.06
C ARG A 18 -11.92 -6.29 12.85
N GLU A 19 -12.49 -7.07 11.92
CA GLU A 19 -13.93 -7.15 11.69
C GLU A 19 -14.63 -7.91 12.82
N GLU A 20 -14.07 -9.05 13.27
CA GLU A 20 -14.55 -9.77 14.47
C GLU A 20 -14.41 -8.92 15.75
N ALA A 21 -13.30 -8.21 15.95
CA ALA A 21 -13.10 -7.35 17.11
C ALA A 21 -14.01 -6.10 17.11
N ALA A 22 -14.33 -5.56 15.92
CA ALA A 22 -15.29 -4.46 15.78
C ALA A 22 -16.73 -4.94 16.04
N GLU A 23 -17.10 -6.14 15.61
CA GLU A 23 -18.38 -6.78 15.93
C GLU A 23 -18.48 -7.09 17.44
N GLU A 24 -17.43 -7.61 18.08
CA GLU A 24 -17.39 -7.81 19.54
C GLU A 24 -17.53 -6.49 20.31
N ALA A 25 -16.81 -5.42 19.90
CA ALA A 25 -16.90 -4.13 20.56
C ALA A 25 -18.31 -3.49 20.45
N LEU A 26 -18.99 -3.72 19.32
CA LEU A 26 -20.38 -3.30 19.10
C LEU A 26 -21.37 -4.08 19.97
N ILE A 27 -21.17 -5.40 20.11
CA ILE A 27 -21.99 -6.29 20.97
C ILE A 27 -21.78 -5.96 22.46
N LEU A 28 -20.54 -5.59 22.85
CA LEU A 28 -20.18 -5.25 24.23
C LEU A 28 -20.50 -3.80 24.63
N GLY A 29 -21.00 -2.97 23.71
CA GLY A 29 -21.47 -1.61 24.01
C GLY A 29 -20.38 -0.63 24.45
N ILE A 30 -19.12 -0.86 24.07
CA ILE A 30 -18.00 0.02 24.42
C ILE A 30 -18.00 1.21 23.45
N THR A 31 -18.75 2.26 23.76
CA THR A 31 -18.61 3.56 23.06
C THR A 31 -17.47 4.33 23.74
N SER A 32 -16.44 4.72 22.98
CA SER A 32 -15.45 5.67 23.49
C SER A 32 -16.16 7.01 23.74
N SER A 33 -16.34 7.34 25.01
CA SER A 33 -16.93 8.57 25.54
C SER A 33 -16.49 9.82 24.75
N THR A 34 -17.43 10.45 24.06
CA THR A 34 -17.32 11.84 23.63
C THR A 34 -17.86 12.72 24.75
N ASP A 35 -16.98 13.54 25.33
CA ASP A 35 -17.33 14.59 26.30
C ASP A 35 -18.33 15.58 25.67
N ASP A 36 -19.55 15.61 26.20
CA ASP A 36 -20.55 16.65 25.96
C ASP A 36 -20.10 17.96 26.62
N ARG A 37 -19.76 18.97 25.81
CA ARG A 37 -19.74 20.38 26.25
C ARG A 37 -20.62 21.21 25.32
N PRO A 38 -21.47 22.12 25.85
CA PRO A 38 -22.42 22.87 25.05
C PRO A 38 -21.72 23.93 24.19
N LEU A 39 -22.08 23.97 22.90
CA LEU A 39 -21.59 24.90 21.90
C LEU A 39 -22.19 26.30 22.10
N SER A 40 -21.40 27.25 22.63
CA SER A 40 -21.69 28.67 22.50
C SER A 40 -20.83 29.29 21.40
N HIS A 41 -21.49 29.72 20.32
CA HIS A 41 -21.08 30.76 19.38
C HIS A 41 -19.63 30.71 18.87
N LEU A 42 -19.40 29.96 17.78
CA LEU A 42 -18.30 30.22 16.86
C LEU A 42 -18.90 30.38 15.46
N ASP A 43 -18.63 31.52 14.84
CA ASP A 43 -19.11 31.86 13.49
C ASP A 43 -18.62 30.82 12.46
N PRO A 44 -19.35 30.61 11.34
CA PRO A 44 -18.93 29.66 10.32
C PRO A 44 -17.66 30.20 9.63
N VAL A 45 -16.51 29.64 9.99
CA VAL A 45 -15.27 29.88 9.25
C VAL A 45 -15.37 29.16 7.91
N GLN A 46 -15.63 29.92 6.85
CA GLN A 46 -15.45 29.46 5.49
C GLN A 46 -13.96 29.20 5.24
N HIS A 47 -13.54 27.93 5.26
CA HIS A 47 -12.21 27.54 4.79
C HIS A 47 -12.32 26.63 3.57
N SER A 48 -12.36 27.27 2.40
CA SER A 48 -11.88 26.65 1.16
C SER A 48 -10.35 26.58 1.24
N SER A 49 -9.82 25.46 1.70
CA SER A 49 -8.38 25.22 1.62
C SER A 49 -8.17 23.85 1.01
N ASN A 50 -7.88 23.87 -0.29
CA ASN A 50 -7.53 22.71 -1.07
C ASN A 50 -6.30 22.03 -0.43
N PRO A 51 -6.37 20.77 0.02
CA PRO A 51 -5.26 20.08 0.71
C PRO A 51 -4.00 19.91 -0.17
N ASN A 52 -4.08 20.24 -1.46
CA ASN A 52 -2.96 20.23 -2.38
C ASN A 52 -1.95 21.39 -2.20
N SER A 53 -2.21 22.40 -1.34
CA SER A 53 -1.32 23.56 -1.16
C SER A 53 -0.34 23.46 0.02
N LEU A 54 -0.29 22.35 0.77
CA LEU A 54 0.55 22.22 1.96
C LEU A 54 2.01 21.83 1.61
N ASP A 55 2.99 22.65 1.98
CA ASP A 55 4.43 22.40 1.81
C ASP A 55 4.97 21.52 2.96
N PRO A 56 5.56 20.34 2.70
CA PRO A 56 5.94 19.39 3.73
C PRO A 56 7.25 19.79 4.43
N ALA A 57 8.08 20.63 3.82
CA ALA A 57 9.28 21.16 4.47
C ALA A 57 8.94 22.16 5.59
N SER A 58 7.70 22.65 5.61
CA SER A 58 7.18 23.58 6.62
C SER A 58 6.40 22.90 7.76
N LEU A 59 6.20 21.58 7.69
CA LEU A 59 5.39 20.84 8.67
C LEU A 59 6.20 20.57 9.94
N ASN A 60 5.66 21.01 11.07
CA ASN A 60 6.19 20.68 12.39
C ASN A 60 5.81 19.22 12.72
N PRO A 61 6.77 18.32 13.00
CA PRO A 61 6.50 16.89 13.25
C PRO A 61 5.53 16.62 14.41
N ASP A 62 5.38 17.55 15.35
CA ASP A 62 4.50 17.42 16.52
C ASP A 62 3.12 18.08 16.35
N SER A 63 2.79 18.63 15.17
CA SER A 63 1.49 19.28 14.96
C SER A 63 0.39 18.32 14.51
N ILE A 64 -0.85 18.63 14.90
CA ILE A 64 -2.09 17.97 14.48
C ILE A 64 -2.20 17.88 12.94
N ASP A 65 -1.48 18.74 12.21
CA ASP A 65 -1.46 18.79 10.75
C ASP A 65 -0.77 17.57 10.13
N VAL A 66 0.24 16.97 10.79
CA VAL A 66 0.89 15.74 10.31
C VAL A 66 -0.06 14.55 10.43
N ALA A 67 -0.79 14.45 11.55
CA ALA A 67 -1.81 13.42 11.73
C ALA A 67 -2.97 13.57 10.72
N ARG A 68 -3.38 14.81 10.42
CA ARG A 68 -4.38 15.10 9.37
C ARG A 68 -3.85 14.79 7.97
N ALA A 69 -2.60 15.13 7.66
CA ALA A 69 -1.97 14.82 6.38
C ALA A 69 -1.75 13.30 6.20
N ALA A 70 -1.38 12.59 7.27
CA ALA A 70 -1.25 11.14 7.28
C ALA A 70 -2.60 10.43 7.07
N SER A 71 -3.70 11.04 7.52
CA SER A 71 -5.06 10.54 7.31
C SER A 71 -5.64 10.92 5.93
N SER A 72 -4.98 11.80 5.19
CA SER A 72 -5.45 12.28 3.88
C SER A 72 -5.02 11.35 2.74
N TYR A 73 -5.89 11.17 1.76
CA TYR A 73 -5.64 10.34 0.57
C TYR A 73 -6.04 11.07 -0.71
N ILE A 74 -5.50 10.60 -1.83
CA ILE A 74 -5.87 10.99 -3.18
C ILE A 74 -6.59 9.83 -3.86
N GLU A 75 -7.69 10.12 -4.53
CA GLU A 75 -8.44 9.12 -5.28
C GLU A 75 -7.76 8.82 -6.63
N TYR A 76 -7.65 7.52 -6.91
CA TYR A 76 -7.14 6.95 -8.14
C TYR A 76 -8.29 6.20 -8.82
N GLY A 77 -9.13 6.93 -9.55
CA GLY A 77 -10.37 6.38 -10.09
C GLY A 77 -11.47 6.30 -9.03
N SER A 78 -12.50 5.48 -9.25
CA SER A 78 -13.67 5.35 -8.36
C SER A 78 -13.41 4.54 -7.10
N SER A 79 -12.47 3.59 -7.16
CA SER A 79 -12.39 2.50 -6.19
C SER A 79 -11.06 2.43 -5.45
N PHE A 80 -10.11 3.32 -5.75
CA PHE A 80 -8.76 3.27 -5.19
C PHE A 80 -8.34 4.59 -4.55
N ARG A 81 -7.59 4.47 -3.44
CA ARG A 81 -7.07 5.57 -2.63
C ARG A 81 -5.59 5.36 -2.40
N LEU A 82 -4.79 6.38 -2.65
CA LEU A 82 -3.37 6.40 -2.31
C LEU A 82 -3.16 7.41 -1.18
N PRO A 83 -2.46 7.05 -0.08
CA PRO A 83 -2.08 8.04 0.94
C PRO A 83 -1.39 9.24 0.32
N TRP A 84 -1.80 10.45 0.71
CA TRP A 84 -1.34 11.69 0.10
C TRP A 84 0.18 11.85 0.18
N LEU A 85 0.79 11.41 1.27
CA LEU A 85 2.24 11.40 1.46
C LEU A 85 2.96 10.56 0.40
N LEU A 86 2.42 9.40 0.02
CA LEU A 86 2.98 8.57 -1.06
C LEU A 86 2.76 9.24 -2.42
N HIS A 87 1.55 9.75 -2.68
CA HIS A 87 1.23 10.45 -3.92
C HIS A 87 2.23 11.57 -4.24
N ARG A 88 2.58 12.37 -3.24
CA ARG A 88 3.50 13.51 -3.42
C ARG A 88 4.93 13.10 -3.74
N ARG A 89 5.37 11.95 -3.22
CA ARG A 89 6.71 11.41 -3.46
C ARG A 89 6.87 10.84 -4.88
N LEU A 90 5.76 10.51 -5.55
CA LEU A 90 5.77 10.05 -6.93
C LEU A 90 6.01 11.20 -7.91
N PHE A 91 6.81 10.94 -8.95
CA PHE A 91 6.88 11.82 -10.11
C PHE A 91 5.57 11.81 -10.89
N ASN A 92 5.28 12.88 -11.65
CA ASN A 92 4.02 13.00 -12.40
C ASN A 92 3.77 11.81 -13.34
N TYR A 93 4.79 11.35 -14.07
CA TYR A 93 4.66 10.20 -14.97
C TYR A 93 4.37 8.89 -14.19
N GLN A 94 4.95 8.73 -13.00
CA GLN A 94 4.68 7.56 -12.14
C GLN A 94 3.25 7.59 -11.62
N ARG A 95 2.69 8.77 -11.30
CA ARG A 95 1.29 8.90 -10.89
C ARG A 95 0.34 8.46 -12.01
N VAL A 96 0.66 8.80 -13.25
CA VAL A 96 -0.09 8.34 -14.44
C VAL A 96 -0.02 6.81 -14.55
N GLY A 97 1.18 6.23 -14.43
CA GLY A 97 1.35 4.77 -14.46
C GLY A 97 0.61 4.04 -13.34
N VAL A 98 0.65 4.54 -12.11
CA VAL A 98 -0.11 3.97 -10.98
C VAL A 98 -1.62 4.06 -11.21
N ARG A 99 -2.12 5.19 -11.74
CA ARG A 99 -3.54 5.31 -12.11
C ARG A 99 -3.94 4.31 -13.18
N TRP A 100 -3.11 4.16 -14.21
CA TRP A 100 -3.33 3.17 -15.25
C TRP A 100 -3.35 1.73 -14.68
N LEU A 101 -2.46 1.39 -13.75
CA LEU A 101 -2.47 0.11 -13.05
C LEU A 101 -3.78 -0.14 -12.27
N CYS A 102 -4.29 0.89 -11.57
CA CYS A 102 -5.61 0.82 -10.93
C CYS A 102 -6.74 0.56 -11.93
N GLU A 103 -6.74 1.26 -13.07
CA GLU A 103 -7.77 1.13 -14.10
C GLU A 103 -7.80 -0.28 -14.73
N ILE A 104 -6.63 -0.85 -15.06
CA ILE A 104 -6.58 -2.20 -15.65
C ILE A 104 -6.95 -3.28 -14.61
N TYR A 105 -6.65 -3.05 -13.33
CA TYR A 105 -7.06 -3.93 -12.24
C TYR A 105 -8.58 -3.92 -12.04
N GLU A 106 -9.22 -2.73 -12.08
CA GLU A 106 -10.68 -2.58 -12.00
C GLU A 106 -11.38 -3.29 -13.17
N ARG A 107 -10.80 -3.20 -14.37
CA ARG A 107 -11.29 -3.86 -15.58
C ARG A 107 -10.98 -5.36 -15.65
N ARG A 108 -10.21 -5.90 -14.69
CA ARG A 108 -9.79 -7.31 -14.65
C ARG A 108 -9.01 -7.74 -15.90
N VAL A 109 -8.14 -6.88 -16.42
CA VAL A 109 -7.26 -7.17 -17.56
C VAL A 109 -5.80 -7.02 -17.18
N GLY A 110 -4.93 -7.78 -17.85
CA GLY A 110 -3.48 -7.64 -17.71
C GLY A 110 -2.93 -6.43 -18.45
N GLY A 111 -1.68 -6.07 -18.15
CA GLY A 111 -0.98 -4.97 -18.81
C GLY A 111 0.53 -5.11 -18.73
N VAL A 112 1.24 -4.40 -19.61
CA VAL A 112 2.70 -4.32 -19.64
C VAL A 112 3.14 -2.91 -19.31
N LEU A 113 3.88 -2.72 -18.22
CA LEU A 113 4.45 -1.42 -17.86
C LEU A 113 5.76 -1.20 -18.63
N GLY A 114 5.64 -0.53 -19.77
CA GLY A 114 6.70 -0.39 -20.79
C GLY A 114 7.65 0.81 -20.62
N ASP A 115 7.67 1.47 -19.46
CA ASP A 115 8.54 2.64 -19.23
C ASP A 115 10.03 2.27 -19.42
N GLU A 116 10.85 3.23 -19.84
CA GLU A 116 12.31 3.07 -19.92
C GLU A 116 12.93 2.62 -18.58
N MET A 117 14.12 2.01 -18.67
CA MET A 117 14.89 1.61 -17.49
C MET A 117 15.27 2.84 -16.66
N GLY A 118 15.16 2.74 -15.33
CA GLY A 118 15.47 3.85 -14.43
C GLY A 118 14.29 4.74 -14.03
N LEU A 119 13.15 4.70 -14.72
CA LEU A 119 11.95 5.49 -14.39
C LEU A 119 11.17 4.98 -13.15
N GLY A 120 11.71 4.02 -12.40
CA GLY A 120 11.10 3.57 -11.14
C GLY A 120 9.83 2.74 -11.31
N LYS A 121 9.80 1.78 -12.24
CA LYS A 121 8.68 0.82 -12.38
C LYS A 121 8.36 0.07 -11.08
N THR A 122 9.39 -0.29 -10.32
CA THR A 122 9.25 -0.92 -8.99
C THR A 122 8.47 -0.03 -8.03
N VAL A 123 8.77 1.28 -8.00
CA VAL A 123 8.07 2.26 -7.17
C VAL A 123 6.60 2.39 -7.58
N GLN A 124 6.31 2.38 -8.90
CA GLN A 124 4.94 2.39 -9.40
C GLN A 124 4.17 1.15 -8.94
N MET A 125 4.75 -0.05 -9.09
CA MET A 125 4.11 -1.30 -8.66
C MET A 125 3.90 -1.34 -7.13
N ALA A 126 4.88 -0.90 -6.33
CA ALA A 126 4.74 -0.84 -4.88
C ALA A 126 3.65 0.16 -4.46
N SER A 127 3.60 1.33 -5.08
CA SER A 127 2.55 2.33 -4.80
C SER A 127 1.16 1.82 -5.21
N PHE A 128 1.06 1.08 -6.32
CA PHE A 128 -0.17 0.40 -6.71
C PHE A 128 -0.62 -0.64 -5.67
N LEU A 129 0.29 -1.43 -5.08
CA LEU A 129 -0.05 -2.33 -3.98
C LEU A 129 -0.58 -1.57 -2.76
N SER A 130 0.02 -0.43 -2.42
CA SER A 130 -0.50 0.46 -1.36
C SER A 130 -1.92 0.95 -1.69
N CYS A 131 -2.20 1.33 -2.96
CA CYS A 131 -3.56 1.66 -3.39
C CYS A 131 -4.53 0.50 -3.12
N LEU A 132 -4.16 -0.73 -3.46
CA LEU A 132 -5.02 -1.89 -3.26
C LEU A 132 -5.32 -2.13 -1.77
N ILE A 133 -4.31 -2.03 -0.91
CA ILE A 133 -4.47 -2.25 0.54
C ILE A 133 -5.34 -1.15 1.16
N GLN A 134 -5.00 0.12 0.93
CA GLN A 134 -5.70 1.26 1.50
C GLN A 134 -7.18 1.30 1.11
N SER A 135 -7.53 0.64 0.00
CA SER A 135 -8.87 0.60 -0.56
C SER A 135 -9.62 -0.70 -0.26
N GLY A 136 -9.04 -1.63 0.49
CA GLY A 136 -9.62 -2.95 0.76
C GLY A 136 -9.78 -3.82 -0.50
N GLN A 137 -9.01 -3.53 -1.56
CA GLN A 137 -9.05 -4.23 -2.84
C GLN A 137 -7.97 -5.32 -2.97
N TYR A 138 -7.04 -5.39 -2.01
CA TYR A 138 -6.03 -6.44 -1.91
C TYR A 138 -6.58 -7.68 -1.18
N LYS A 139 -7.27 -8.56 -1.93
CA LYS A 139 -8.10 -9.63 -1.35
C LYS A 139 -7.49 -11.03 -1.34
N ALA A 140 -6.37 -11.23 -2.03
CA ALA A 140 -5.75 -12.55 -2.17
C ALA A 140 -4.23 -12.43 -2.31
N PRO A 141 -3.46 -13.48 -1.96
CA PRO A 141 -2.02 -13.49 -2.10
C PRO A 141 -1.54 -13.14 -3.52
N GLY A 142 -0.59 -12.21 -3.60
CA GLY A 142 0.05 -11.78 -4.82
C GLY A 142 1.39 -12.47 -5.02
N LEU A 143 1.75 -12.72 -6.28
CA LEU A 143 3.02 -13.34 -6.64
C LEU A 143 3.90 -12.38 -7.43
N LEU A 144 5.10 -12.13 -6.93
CA LEU A 144 6.10 -11.31 -7.59
C LEU A 144 7.34 -12.15 -7.91
N VAL A 145 7.65 -12.23 -9.19
CA VAL A 145 8.83 -12.94 -9.69
C VAL A 145 9.88 -11.91 -10.11
N CYS A 146 11.11 -12.02 -9.60
CA CYS A 146 12.22 -11.20 -10.07
C CYS A 146 13.55 -11.97 -10.04
N PRO A 147 14.58 -11.56 -10.79
CA PRO A 147 15.93 -12.08 -10.61
C PRO A 147 16.39 -11.94 -9.15
N ALA A 148 17.08 -12.94 -8.60
CA ALA A 148 17.56 -12.92 -7.21
C ALA A 148 18.37 -11.66 -6.86
N THR A 149 19.12 -11.10 -7.82
CA THR A 149 19.90 -9.87 -7.64
C THR A 149 19.04 -8.64 -7.34
N LEU A 150 17.76 -8.63 -7.76
CA LEU A 150 16.83 -7.52 -7.54
C LEU A 150 15.99 -7.69 -6.27
N LEU A 151 16.07 -8.82 -5.56
CA LEU A 151 15.28 -9.06 -4.35
C LEU A 151 15.44 -7.96 -3.32
N ARG A 152 16.69 -7.56 -3.02
CA ARG A 152 16.98 -6.53 -2.02
C ARG A 152 16.33 -5.20 -2.38
N GLN A 153 16.37 -4.83 -3.66
CA GLN A 153 15.72 -3.63 -4.15
C GLN A 153 14.19 -3.72 -4.00
N TRP A 154 13.58 -4.83 -4.42
CA TRP A 154 12.14 -5.03 -4.26
C TRP A 154 11.70 -4.96 -2.80
N LEU A 155 12.40 -5.63 -1.88
CA LEU A 155 12.09 -5.59 -0.46
C LEU A 155 12.22 -4.17 0.12
N SER A 156 13.26 -3.43 -0.28
CA SER A 156 13.47 -2.05 0.17
C SER A 156 12.34 -1.13 -0.30
N GLU A 157 11.95 -1.24 -1.58
CA GLU A 157 10.89 -0.42 -2.14
C GLU A 157 9.52 -0.79 -1.55
N LEU A 158 9.21 -2.09 -1.39
CA LEU A 158 7.97 -2.53 -0.75
C LEU A 158 7.87 -2.01 0.70
N ARG A 159 8.95 -2.08 1.48
CA ARG A 159 8.98 -1.49 2.84
C ARG A 159 8.76 0.02 2.85
N THR A 160 9.16 0.72 1.79
CA THR A 160 9.13 2.18 1.72
C THR A 160 7.80 2.72 1.18
N TRP A 161 7.19 2.01 0.24
CA TRP A 161 6.02 2.46 -0.52
C TRP A 161 4.76 1.65 -0.23
N ALA A 162 4.89 0.49 0.41
CA ALA A 162 3.80 -0.42 0.72
C ALA A 162 4.09 -1.18 2.03
N SER A 163 4.43 -0.44 3.09
CA SER A 163 4.88 -1.00 4.37
C SER A 163 3.88 -1.93 5.04
N GLU A 164 2.60 -1.81 4.70
CA GLU A 164 1.51 -2.65 5.18
C GLU A 164 1.43 -4.01 4.47
N VAL A 165 2.16 -4.18 3.36
CA VAL A 165 2.23 -5.47 2.65
C VAL A 165 3.11 -6.41 3.45
N ARG A 166 2.58 -7.58 3.83
CA ARG A 166 3.41 -8.70 4.31
C ARG A 166 4.08 -9.39 3.14
N VAL A 167 5.38 -9.65 3.29
CA VAL A 167 6.25 -10.16 2.22
C VAL A 167 7.01 -11.39 2.68
N PHE A 168 6.90 -12.49 1.91
CA PHE A 168 7.66 -13.72 2.09
C PHE A 168 8.58 -13.95 0.90
N VAL A 169 9.86 -14.25 1.16
CA VAL A 169 10.83 -14.60 0.12
C VAL A 169 10.96 -16.12 0.06
N LEU A 170 10.63 -16.70 -1.08
CA LEU A 170 10.84 -18.10 -1.38
C LEU A 170 12.14 -18.26 -2.17
N HIS A 171 13.11 -18.91 -1.55
CA HIS A 171 14.35 -19.34 -2.20
C HIS A 171 14.28 -20.84 -2.44
N ALA A 172 14.13 -21.24 -3.71
CA ALA A 172 14.26 -22.65 -4.08
C ALA A 172 15.74 -23.04 -3.94
N SER A 173 16.09 -23.66 -2.82
CA SER A 173 17.30 -24.47 -2.73
C SER A 173 17.00 -25.74 -3.53
N PHE A 174 17.52 -25.83 -4.75
CA PHE A 174 17.56 -27.11 -5.45
C PHE A 174 18.50 -28.02 -4.67
N ASP A 175 17.93 -28.86 -3.80
CA ASP A 175 18.70 -29.88 -3.11
C ASP A 175 19.08 -30.94 -4.14
N LYS A 176 20.35 -30.96 -4.54
CA LYS A 176 20.87 -31.83 -5.61
C LYS A 176 20.97 -33.32 -5.21
N ASN A 177 20.49 -33.69 -4.03
CA ASN A 177 20.73 -35.03 -3.46
C ASN A 177 19.52 -35.98 -3.54
N ALA A 178 18.44 -35.62 -4.25
CA ALA A 178 17.25 -36.49 -4.36
C ALA A 178 17.36 -37.60 -5.44
N SER A 179 18.48 -37.73 -6.14
CA SER A 179 18.67 -38.77 -7.17
C SER A 179 19.42 -40.02 -6.71
N ASP A 180 19.79 -40.16 -5.43
CA ASP A 180 20.66 -41.25 -4.94
C ASP A 180 19.97 -42.25 -3.99
N LEU A 181 18.64 -42.35 -4.02
CA LEU A 181 17.88 -43.34 -3.23
C LEU A 181 17.14 -44.37 -4.11
N GLY A 182 17.60 -44.56 -5.35
CA GLY A 182 16.84 -45.29 -6.37
C GLY A 182 17.43 -46.60 -6.90
N GLU A 183 18.73 -46.88 -6.78
CA GLU A 183 19.30 -48.14 -7.29
C GLU A 183 20.49 -48.62 -6.43
N GLY A 184 20.38 -49.85 -5.93
CA GLY A 184 21.38 -50.55 -5.13
C GLY A 184 20.80 -51.70 -4.33
#